data_AF-A0A831PHI4-F1
#
_entry.id   AF-A0A831PHI4-F1
#
_cell.length_a   1.000
_cell.length_b   1.000
_cell.length_c   1.000
_cell.angle_alpha   90.00
_cell.angle_beta   90.00
_cell.angle_gamma   90.00
#
_symmetry.space_group_name_H-M   'P 1'
#
loop_
_entity.id
_entity.type
_entity.pdbx_description
1 polymer ?
#
loop_
_entity_poly.entity_id
_entity_poly.type
_entity_poly.pdbx_seq_one_letter_code
_entity_poly.pdbx_strand_id
1 'polypeptide(L)'
;MKKTYLYLLVFILSLPTLVMAQDGGQTLSTMINNTLSIIFTPLVALLIGLGLLVFLWGLVRYIGSADNEEGQKNARNIMIYGIIGLFVMVTVWGLVNVVVKTFFSGDMETPDPMQLFPS
;
A
#
# COMPACT_ATOMS: atom_id res chain seq x y z
N MET A 1 -44.54 15.12 23.81
CA MET A 1 -43.38 15.42 24.67
C MET A 1 -42.45 14.22 24.95
N LYS A 2 -42.86 12.94 24.86
CA LYS A 2 -41.93 11.80 25.10
C LYS A 2 -40.93 11.53 23.95
N LYS A 3 -41.29 11.82 22.70
CA LYS A 3 -40.45 11.53 21.52
C LYS A 3 -39.21 12.42 21.43
N THR A 4 -39.24 13.64 21.98
CA THR A 4 -38.10 14.57 22.03
C THR A 4 -36.98 14.08 22.94
N TYR A 5 -37.31 13.44 24.07
CA TYR A 5 -36.32 12.79 24.93
C TYR A 5 -35.63 11.60 24.26
N LEU A 6 -36.35 10.88 23.40
CA LEU A 6 -35.78 9.76 22.64
C LEU A 6 -34.75 10.26 21.60
N TYR A 7 -35.01 11.37 20.92
CA TYR A 7 -34.04 11.98 20.01
C TYR A 7 -32.80 12.53 20.73
N LEU A 8 -32.96 13.14 21.91
CA LEU A 8 -31.84 13.61 22.72
C LEU A 8 -30.95 12.46 23.24
N LEU A 9 -31.56 11.34 23.62
CA LEU A 9 -30.83 10.15 24.08
C LEU A 9 -30.00 9.51 22.96
N VAL A 10 -30.56 9.42 21.75
CA VAL A 10 -29.84 8.95 20.55
C VAL A 10 -28.69 9.91 20.20
N PHE A 11 -28.90 11.22 20.31
CA PHE A 11 -27.86 12.22 20.07
C PHE A 11 -26.70 12.09 21.06
N ILE A 12 -26.98 11.95 22.36
CA ILE A 12 -25.96 11.76 23.40
C ILE A 12 -25.18 10.46 23.23
N LEU A 13 -25.84 9.37 22.83
CA LEU A 13 -25.19 8.08 22.57
C LEU A 13 -24.30 8.09 21.31
N SER A 14 -24.49 9.04 20.39
CA SER A 14 -23.63 9.20 19.22
C SER A 14 -22.35 10.00 19.49
N LEU A 15 -22.31 10.80 20.57
CA LEU A 15 -21.13 11.62 20.90
C LEU A 15 -19.83 10.82 21.11
N PRO A 16 -19.83 9.64 21.77
CA PRO A 16 -18.61 8.84 21.94
C PRO A 16 -18.03 8.33 20.62
N THR A 17 -18.85 8.10 19.60
CA THR A 17 -18.36 7.66 18.28
C THR A 17 -17.57 8.75 17.55
N LEU A 18 -17.83 10.02 17.86
CA LEU A 18 -17.05 11.15 17.34
C LEU A 18 -15.73 11.31 18.10
N VAL A 19 -15.71 11.00 19.40
CA VAL A 19 -14.48 10.99 20.22
C VAL A 19 -13.52 9.88 19.76
N MET A 20 -14.03 8.73 19.31
CA MET A 20 -13.19 7.66 18.75
C MET A 20 -12.67 7.95 17.32
N ALA A 21 -13.09 9.05 16.70
CA ALA A 21 -12.53 9.53 15.42
C ALA A 21 -11.46 10.63 15.62
N GLN A 22 -11.31 11.17 16.83
CA GLN A 22 -10.31 12.17 17.15
C GLN A 22 -9.12 11.51 17.81
N ASP A 23 -8.17 11.05 17.00
CA ASP A 23 -6.81 10.73 17.44
C ASP A 23 -6.14 12.03 17.94
N GLY A 24 -6.26 12.26 19.24
CA GLY A 24 -5.96 13.52 19.93
C GLY A 24 -4.48 13.81 20.15
N GLY A 25 -3.68 13.78 19.08
CA GLY A 25 -2.23 14.05 19.17
C GLY A 25 -1.55 14.58 17.92
N GLN A 26 -2.28 15.00 16.88
CA GLN A 26 -1.65 15.25 15.58
C GLN A 26 -1.12 16.68 15.43
N THR A 27 0.18 16.84 15.62
CA THR A 27 0.96 17.98 15.11
C THR A 27 0.80 18.03 13.58
N LEU A 28 0.91 19.21 12.93
CA LEU A 28 0.90 19.33 11.45
C LEU A 28 1.83 18.31 10.78
N SER A 29 2.97 18.03 11.39
CA SER A 29 3.93 16.98 10.98
C SER A 29 3.32 15.57 11.01
N THR A 30 2.51 15.24 12.04
CA THR A 30 1.81 13.96 12.15
C THR A 30 0.70 13.84 11.10
N MET A 31 -0.01 14.92 10.79
CA MET A 31 -1.04 14.93 9.74
C MET A 31 -0.45 14.74 8.34
N ILE A 32 0.68 15.41 8.05
CA ILE A 32 1.39 15.28 6.76
C ILE A 32 1.96 13.86 6.62
N ASN A 33 2.64 13.34 7.64
CA ASN A 33 3.22 12.00 7.63
C ASN A 33 2.13 10.91 7.52
N ASN A 34 1.01 11.07 8.22
CA ASN A 34 -0.12 10.13 8.11
C ASN A 34 -0.77 10.20 6.73
N THR A 35 -0.94 11.39 6.14
CA THR A 35 -1.53 11.53 4.81
C THR A 35 -0.66 10.88 3.73
N LEU A 36 0.66 11.06 3.80
CA LEU A 36 1.59 10.42 2.87
C LEU A 36 1.57 8.89 3.05
N SER A 37 1.57 8.38 4.29
CA SER A 37 1.50 6.94 4.56
C SER A 37 0.19 6.31 4.04
N ILE A 38 -0.96 6.96 4.28
CA ILE A 38 -2.28 6.44 3.89
C ILE A 38 -2.44 6.33 2.36
N ILE A 39 -1.79 7.21 1.59
CA ILE A 39 -1.93 7.22 0.12
C ILE A 39 -0.85 6.38 -0.56
N PHE A 40 0.42 6.52 -0.15
CA PHE A 40 1.53 5.84 -0.82
C PHE A 40 1.56 4.33 -0.54
N THR A 41 1.23 3.91 0.69
CA THR A 41 1.26 2.49 1.07
C THR A 41 0.33 1.61 0.22
N PRO A 42 -0.98 1.93 0.07
CA PRO A 42 -1.87 1.14 -0.78
C PRO A 42 -1.53 1.26 -2.27
N LEU A 43 -1.00 2.41 -2.72
CA LEU A 43 -0.60 2.59 -4.11
C LEU A 43 0.58 1.68 -4.48
N VAL A 44 1.59 1.59 -3.63
CA VAL A 44 2.74 0.69 -3.85
C VAL A 44 2.29 -0.78 -3.85
N ALA A 45 1.43 -1.16 -2.90
CA ALA A 45 0.87 -2.53 -2.87
C ALA A 45 0.09 -2.85 -4.16
N LEU A 46 -0.71 -1.91 -4.67
CA LEU A 46 -1.43 -2.05 -5.93
C LEU A 46 -0.49 -2.16 -7.13
N LEU A 47 0.57 -1.35 -7.19
CA LEU A 47 1.57 -1.39 -8.27
C LEU A 47 2.35 -2.71 -8.29
N ILE A 48 2.70 -3.26 -7.12
CA ILE A 48 3.32 -4.58 -7.02
C ILE A 48 2.35 -5.65 -7.53
N GLY A 49 1.09 -5.60 -7.10
CA GLY A 49 0.04 -6.50 -7.59
C GLY A 49 -0.12 -6.43 -9.12
N LEU A 50 -0.15 -5.22 -9.68
CA LEU A 50 -0.25 -4.99 -11.12
C LEU A 50 0.99 -5.51 -11.87
N GLY A 51 2.20 -5.25 -11.35
CA GLY A 51 3.45 -5.73 -11.91
C GLY A 51 3.51 -7.26 -11.95
N LEU A 52 3.05 -7.92 -10.88
CA LEU A 52 2.90 -9.37 -10.85
C LEU A 52 1.90 -9.86 -11.91
N LEU A 53 0.77 -9.16 -12.06
CA LEU A 53 -0.27 -9.50 -13.02
C LEU A 53 0.26 -9.41 -14.47
N VAL A 54 0.99 -8.35 -14.80
CA VAL A 54 1.62 -8.15 -16.12
C VAL A 54 2.66 -9.23 -16.38
N PHE A 55 3.48 -9.56 -15.37
CA PHE A 55 4.47 -10.64 -15.46
C PHE A 55 3.79 -12.00 -15.74
N LEU A 56 2.76 -12.35 -14.96
CA LEU A 56 1.99 -13.59 -15.14
C LEU A 56 1.28 -13.63 -16.50
N TRP A 57 0.74 -12.50 -16.96
CA TRP A 57 0.13 -12.40 -18.28
C TRP A 57 1.16 -12.64 -19.41
N GLY A 58 2.35 -12.07 -19.27
CA GLY A 58 3.49 -12.35 -20.16
C GLY A 58 3.88 -13.83 -20.16
N LEU A 59 3.87 -14.48 -18.99
CA LEU A 59 4.19 -15.90 -18.85
C LEU A 59 3.14 -16.80 -19.53
N VAL A 60 1.86 -16.54 -19.31
CA VAL A 60 0.77 -17.28 -19.98
C VAL A 60 0.88 -17.12 -21.50
N ARG A 61 1.14 -15.89 -21.97
CA ARG A 61 1.37 -15.62 -23.40
C ARG A 61 2.60 -16.36 -23.94
N TYR A 62 3.66 -16.47 -23.14
CA TYR A 62 4.90 -17.14 -23.52
C TYR A 62 4.69 -18.64 -23.72
N ILE A 63 3.98 -19.28 -22.77
CA ILE A 63 3.64 -20.70 -22.84
C ILE A 63 2.67 -20.96 -24.01
N GLY A 64 1.66 -20.11 -24.20
CA GLY A 64 0.68 -20.26 -25.27
C GLY A 64 1.21 -19.97 -26.68
N SER A 65 2.36 -19.31 -26.81
CA SER A 65 2.99 -18.97 -28.10
C SER A 65 4.16 -19.91 -28.44
N ALA A 66 4.19 -21.12 -27.87
CA ALA A 66 5.32 -22.04 -28.00
C ALA A 66 5.69 -22.37 -29.46
N ASP A 67 4.71 -22.45 -30.37
CA ASP A 67 4.89 -22.77 -31.79
C ASP A 67 5.26 -21.57 -32.68
N ASN A 68 5.36 -20.36 -32.14
CA ASN A 68 5.71 -19.16 -32.91
C ASN A 68 6.85 -18.38 -32.24
N GLU A 69 8.04 -18.41 -32.85
CA GLU A 69 9.22 -17.68 -32.35
C GLU A 69 8.96 -16.18 -32.15
N GLU A 70 8.21 -15.55 -33.05
CA GLU A 70 7.88 -14.13 -32.97
C GLU A 70 6.91 -13.85 -31.80
N GLY A 71 5.95 -14.75 -31.59
CA GLY A 71 5.04 -14.72 -30.44
C GLY A 71 5.78 -14.91 -29.11
N GLN A 72 6.72 -15.86 -29.04
CA GLN A 72 7.59 -16.07 -27.88
C GLN A 72 8.43 -14.84 -27.57
N LYS A 73 9.04 -14.22 -28.58
CA LYS A 73 9.90 -13.05 -28.40
C LYS A 73 9.12 -11.86 -27.83
N ASN A 74 7.92 -11.62 -28.34
CA ASN A 74 7.03 -10.58 -27.84
C ASN A 74 6.55 -10.86 -26.40
N ALA A 75 6.17 -12.11 -26.11
CA ALA A 75 5.77 -12.50 -24.74
C ALA A 75 6.92 -12.39 -23.74
N ARG A 76 8.15 -12.74 -24.15
CA ARG A 76 9.36 -12.56 -23.35
C ARG A 76 9.60 -11.09 -23.00
N ASN A 77 9.42 -10.18 -23.95
CA ASN A 77 9.57 -8.75 -23.69
C ASN A 77 8.56 -8.28 -22.63
N ILE A 78 7.30 -8.74 -22.68
CA ILE A 78 6.29 -8.41 -21.66
C ILE A 78 6.72 -8.91 -20.27
N MET A 79 7.24 -10.13 -20.17
CA MET A 79 7.78 -10.66 -18.90
C MET A 79 8.94 -9.80 -18.38
N ILE A 80 9.87 -9.40 -19.25
CA ILE A 80 11.02 -8.58 -18.89
C ILE A 80 10.56 -7.21 -18.36
N TYR A 81 9.60 -6.55 -19.02
CA TYR A 81 9.05 -5.29 -18.52
C TYR A 81 8.36 -5.45 -17.15
N GLY A 82 7.65 -6.56 -16.93
CA GLY A 82 7.08 -6.91 -15.62
C GLY A 82 8.16 -7.08 -14.55
N ILE A 83 9.23 -7.84 -14.84
CA ILE A 83 10.35 -8.06 -13.91
C ILE A 83 11.06 -6.74 -13.59
N ILE A 84 11.35 -5.92 -14.59
CA ILE A 84 12.01 -4.62 -14.39
C ILE A 84 11.14 -3.73 -13.48
N GLY A 85 9.83 -3.68 -13.73
CA GLY A 85 8.90 -2.94 -12.88
C GLY A 85 8.92 -3.41 -11.43
N LEU A 86 8.84 -4.73 -11.21
CA LEU A 86 8.92 -5.32 -9.87
C LEU A 86 10.28 -5.06 -9.20
N PHE A 87 11.37 -5.21 -9.95
CA PHE A 87 12.72 -4.98 -9.45
C PHE A 87 12.92 -3.55 -8.96
N VAL A 88 12.48 -2.55 -9.73
CA VAL A 88 12.58 -1.13 -9.33
C VAL A 88 11.77 -0.88 -8.07
N MET A 89 10.54 -1.39 -7.97
CA MET A 89 9.70 -1.20 -6.78
C MET A 89 10.34 -1.78 -5.51
N VAL A 90 10.87 -3.01 -5.59
CA VAL A 90 11.55 -3.65 -4.45
C VAL A 90 12.85 -2.94 -4.10
N THR A 91 13.63 -2.53 -5.10
CA THR A 91 14.93 -1.87 -4.91
C THR A 91 14.79 -0.51 -4.26
N VAL A 92 13.80 0.30 -4.66
CA VAL A 92 13.54 1.61 -4.05
C VAL A 92 13.19 1.45 -2.57
N TRP A 93 12.32 0.51 -2.21
CA TRP A 93 11.96 0.27 -0.81
C TRP A 93 13.15 -0.24 0.03
N GLY A 94 13.92 -1.19 -0.52
CA GLY A 94 15.14 -1.68 0.12
C GLY A 94 16.18 -0.58 0.34
N LEU A 95 16.40 0.25 -0.66
CA LEU A 95 17.35 1.37 -0.59
C LEU A 95 16.90 2.43 0.43
N VAL A 96 15.62 2.83 0.40
CA VAL A 96 15.06 3.77 1.39
C VAL A 96 15.26 3.23 2.80
N ASN A 97 14.96 1.96 3.05
CA ASN A 97 15.13 1.33 4.36
C ASN A 97 16.60 1.36 4.81
N VAL A 98 17.55 1.08 3.92
CA VAL A 98 18.99 1.14 4.24
C VAL A 98 19.42 2.58 4.58
N VAL A 99 18.97 3.56 3.81
CA VAL A 99 19.28 4.98 4.05
C VAL A 99 18.68 5.44 5.38
N VAL A 100 17.41 5.11 5.67
CA VAL A 100 16.76 5.43 6.94
C VAL A 100 17.51 4.79 8.12
N LYS A 101 17.81 3.50 8.03
CA LYS A 101 18.55 2.77 9.09
C LYS A 101 20.02 3.19 9.25
N THR A 102 20.62 3.82 8.26
CA THR A 102 22.03 4.24 8.36
C THR A 102 22.16 5.68 8.83
N PHE A 103 21.26 6.56 8.39
CA PHE A 103 21.38 8.00 8.62
C PHE A 103 20.36 8.55 9.64
N PHE A 104 19.30 7.81 9.94
CA PHE A 104 18.17 8.29 10.77
C PHE A 104 17.86 7.38 11.97
N SER A 105 18.78 6.48 12.36
CA SER A 105 18.65 5.51 13.48
C SER A 105 18.68 6.12 14.89
N GLY A 106 17.92 7.20 15.09
CA GLY A 106 17.65 7.81 16.39
C GLY A 106 16.28 7.40 16.93
N ASP A 107 15.17 7.64 16.22
CA ASP A 107 13.82 7.57 16.82
C ASP A 107 12.67 7.30 15.81
N MET A 108 12.94 6.71 14.64
CA MET A 108 11.90 6.49 13.62
C MET A 108 11.75 5.01 13.30
N GLU A 109 10.85 4.34 14.03
CA GLU A 109 10.30 3.04 13.62
C GLU A 109 9.52 3.24 12.31
N THR A 110 10.11 2.86 11.18
CA THR A 110 9.36 2.77 9.92
C THR A 110 8.29 1.69 10.11
N PRO A 111 7.00 1.97 9.88
CA PRO A 111 5.95 0.97 9.99
C PRO A 111 6.31 -0.24 9.13
N ASP A 112 6.48 -1.39 9.78
CA ASP A 112 6.86 -2.64 9.13
C ASP A 112 5.67 -3.14 8.27
N PRO A 113 5.85 -3.37 6.96
CA PRO A 113 4.80 -3.90 6.08
C PRO A 113 4.20 -5.22 6.56
N MET A 114 4.90 -5.99 7.40
CA MET A 114 4.40 -7.24 7.99
C MET A 114 3.46 -7.04 9.19
N GLN A 115 3.31 -5.81 9.69
CA GLN A 115 2.33 -5.49 10.74
C GLN A 115 0.87 -5.57 10.26
N LEU A 116 0.64 -5.76 8.95
CA LEU A 116 -0.69 -5.95 8.35
C LEU A 116 -1.22 -7.39 8.43
N PHE A 117 -0.41 -8.35 8.89
CA PHE A 117 -0.84 -9.72 9.11
C PHE A 117 -0.86 -10.02 10.63
N PRO A 118 -2.05 -10.12 11.27
CA PRO A 118 -2.11 -10.62 12.63
C PRO A 118 -1.60 -12.06 12.67
N SER A 119 -0.76 -12.38 13.65
CA SER A 119 -0.28 -13.74 13.95
C SER A 119 -1.41 -14.67 14.38
#